data_AF-A0A8J9ZS49-F1
#
_entry.id   AF-A0A8J9ZS49-F1
#
_cell.length_a   1.000
_cell.length_b   1.000
_cell.length_c   1.000
_cell.angle_alpha   90.00
_cell.angle_beta   90.00
_cell.angle_gamma   90.00
#
_symmetry.space_group_name_H-M   'P 1'
#
loop_
_entity.id
_entity.type
_entity.pdbx_description
1 polymer ?
#
loop_
_entity_poly.entity_id
_entity_poly.type
_entity_poly.pdbx_seq_one_letter_code
_entity_poly.pdbx_strand_id
1 'polypeptide(L)'
;MMPTLQPATQPASFRLIGEHGIKLAKYSYRLFDTLVIPNEDKASRVRLYALGTAAHALRDAGALFNKVTTDEAELNKLESCLELYYNLHCLFLPESGNLTVWTMAKAIPYYARKLYDEYGAGYGVVSMQEKEAKNATIKSDLKLTNRSKEEGELNKFHQIFHMEYMRAFWLEEHSPSPSRYNPHFNCRVPSHVGTPGYCDCGREIGEEQLAVEDPELQVTLCSFCVGALEVVACAREGELTPDMACLLSTAKVSINPLKGVLEI
;
A
#
# COMPACT_ATOMS: atom_id res chain seq x y z
N MET A 1 -8.30 4.93 -46.04
CA MET A 1 -9.21 4.92 -44.88
C MET A 1 -8.51 4.21 -43.74
N MET A 2 -7.96 4.96 -42.78
CA MET A 2 -7.46 4.36 -41.54
C MET A 2 -8.64 4.09 -40.62
N PRO A 3 -8.73 2.92 -39.96
CA PRO A 3 -9.81 2.64 -39.05
C PRO A 3 -9.62 3.50 -37.79
N THR A 4 -10.59 4.37 -37.54
CA THR A 4 -10.76 5.14 -36.31
C THR A 4 -10.95 4.15 -35.16
N LEU A 5 -9.95 4.03 -34.28
CA LEU A 5 -10.10 3.33 -33.00
C LEU A 5 -11.16 4.07 -32.18
N GLN A 6 -12.31 3.43 -31.95
CA GLN A 6 -13.28 3.91 -30.98
C GLN A 6 -12.67 3.78 -29.57
N PRO A 7 -12.82 4.80 -28.70
CA PRO A 7 -12.38 4.67 -27.32
C PRO A 7 -13.21 3.59 -26.61
N ALA A 8 -12.52 2.62 -26.01
CA ALA A 8 -13.15 1.57 -25.23
C ALA A 8 -13.94 2.20 -24.06
N THR A 9 -15.26 2.09 -24.11
CA THR A 9 -16.22 2.68 -23.17
C THR A 9 -16.44 1.85 -21.90
N GLN A 10 -15.54 0.91 -21.58
CA GLN A 10 -15.55 0.23 -20.28
C GLN A 10 -14.26 0.56 -19.53
N PRO A 11 -14.33 1.06 -18.28
CA PRO A 11 -13.14 1.13 -17.44
C PRO A 11 -12.61 -0.30 -17.29
N ALA A 12 -11.37 -0.52 -17.74
CA ALA A 12 -10.74 -1.81 -17.59
C ALA A 12 -10.66 -2.15 -16.09
N SER A 13 -11.51 -3.07 -15.61
CA SER A 13 -11.45 -3.50 -14.21
C SER A 13 -10.26 -4.45 -14.06
N PHE A 14 -9.10 -3.89 -13.72
CA PHE A 14 -7.92 -4.70 -13.46
C PHE A 14 -7.90 -5.11 -11.98
N ARG A 15 -7.91 -6.42 -11.71
CA ARG A 15 -7.71 -6.94 -10.36
C ARG A 15 -6.22 -6.92 -10.03
N LEU A 16 -5.81 -6.02 -9.14
CA LEU A 16 -4.46 -6.03 -8.59
C LEU A 16 -4.28 -7.29 -7.70
N ILE A 17 -3.13 -7.96 -7.86
CA ILE A 17 -2.70 -9.04 -6.96
C ILE A 17 -1.64 -8.50 -5.98
N GLY A 18 -1.31 -9.27 -4.94
CA GLY A 18 -0.38 -8.84 -3.88
C GLY A 18 0.95 -8.28 -4.40
N GLU A 19 1.54 -8.92 -5.41
CA GLU A 19 2.78 -8.42 -6.04
C GLU A 19 2.62 -7.04 -6.69
N HIS A 20 1.50 -6.82 -7.39
CA HIS A 20 1.18 -5.51 -7.97
C HIS A 20 0.96 -4.47 -6.88
N GLY A 21 0.28 -4.84 -5.77
CA GLY A 21 0.10 -3.96 -4.61
C GLY A 21 1.42 -3.55 -3.98
N ILE A 22 2.38 -4.48 -3.84
CA ILE A 22 3.72 -4.19 -3.32
C ILE A 22 4.48 -3.25 -4.26
N LYS A 23 4.48 -3.52 -5.58
CA LYS A 23 5.14 -2.65 -6.57
C LYS A 23 4.52 -1.26 -6.60
N LEU A 24 3.18 -1.18 -6.52
CA LEU A 24 2.46 0.08 -6.48
C LEU A 24 2.83 0.88 -5.22
N ALA A 25 2.82 0.25 -4.04
CA ALA A 25 3.25 0.92 -2.80
C ALA A 25 4.72 1.39 -2.88
N LYS A 26 5.59 0.56 -3.45
CA LYS A 26 7.03 0.83 -3.59
C LYS A 26 7.34 1.98 -4.54
N TYR A 27 6.65 2.04 -5.67
CA TYR A 27 6.96 3.00 -6.74
C TYR A 27 5.83 4.00 -6.98
N SER A 28 4.90 4.17 -6.03
CA SER A 28 3.78 5.11 -6.12
C SER A 28 4.25 6.52 -6.44
N TYR A 29 5.38 6.95 -5.89
CA TYR A 29 5.97 8.27 -6.17
C TYR A 29 6.17 8.52 -7.67
N ARG A 30 6.61 7.51 -8.43
CA ARG A 30 6.79 7.63 -9.89
C ARG A 30 5.48 7.83 -10.62
N LEU A 31 4.40 7.19 -10.14
CA LEU A 31 3.07 7.39 -10.70
C LEU A 31 2.65 8.86 -10.53
N PHE A 32 2.81 9.43 -9.34
CA PHE A 32 2.46 10.83 -9.12
C PHE A 32 3.34 11.82 -9.91
N ASP A 33 4.60 11.49 -10.15
CA ASP A 33 5.46 12.30 -11.01
C ASP A 33 4.93 12.36 -12.46
N THR A 34 4.33 11.27 -12.95
CA THR A 34 3.71 11.25 -14.29
C THR A 34 2.37 11.96 -14.37
N LEU A 35 1.73 12.24 -13.22
CA LEU A 35 0.45 12.95 -13.15
C LEU A 35 0.61 14.48 -13.10
N VAL A 36 1.85 14.98 -13.04
CA VAL A 36 2.13 16.42 -13.09
C VAL A 36 1.77 16.97 -14.47
N ILE A 37 0.88 17.96 -14.51
CA ILE A 37 0.44 18.62 -15.73
C ILE A 37 1.08 20.02 -15.80
N PRO A 38 1.68 20.41 -16.94
CA PRO A 38 2.15 21.78 -17.15
C PRO A 38 0.99 22.78 -17.02
N ASN A 39 1.21 23.88 -16.30
CA ASN A 39 0.20 24.93 -16.04
C ASN A 39 -1.06 24.42 -15.29
N GLU A 40 -0.96 23.34 -14.50
CA GLU A 40 -2.07 22.92 -13.65
C GLU A 40 -2.45 24.00 -12.63
N ASP A 41 -3.74 24.09 -12.31
CA ASP A 41 -4.20 25.01 -11.28
C ASP A 41 -3.68 24.59 -9.90
N LYS A 42 -3.54 25.59 -9.03
CA LYS A 42 -2.97 25.40 -7.69
C LYS A 42 -3.76 24.39 -6.84
N ALA A 43 -5.08 24.29 -7.00
CA ALA A 43 -5.88 23.34 -6.22
C ALA A 43 -5.68 21.90 -6.69
N SER A 44 -5.58 21.67 -8.00
CA SER A 44 -5.20 20.37 -8.55
C SER A 44 -3.81 19.95 -8.10
N ARG A 45 -2.85 20.89 -8.05
CA ARG A 45 -1.50 20.66 -7.50
C ARG A 45 -1.53 20.25 -6.04
N VAL A 46 -2.33 20.93 -5.22
CA VAL A 46 -2.53 20.57 -3.82
C VAL A 46 -3.13 19.17 -3.67
N ARG A 47 -4.13 18.80 -4.48
CA ARG A 47 -4.70 17.45 -4.47
C ARG A 47 -3.69 16.39 -4.89
N LEU A 48 -2.81 16.70 -5.85
CA LEU A 48 -1.72 15.81 -6.25
C LEU A 48 -0.72 15.60 -5.10
N TYR A 49 -0.35 16.66 -4.39
CA TYR A 49 0.48 16.55 -3.18
C TYR A 49 -0.19 15.71 -2.10
N ALA A 50 -1.50 15.91 -1.87
CA ALA A 50 -2.26 15.13 -0.90
C ALA A 50 -2.31 13.64 -1.28
N LEU A 51 -2.57 13.31 -2.55
CA LEU A 51 -2.60 11.93 -3.04
C LEU A 51 -1.23 11.25 -2.91
N GLY A 52 -0.15 11.93 -3.32
CA GLY A 52 1.19 11.38 -3.22
C GLY A 52 1.64 11.18 -1.78
N THR A 53 1.27 12.10 -0.89
CA THR A 53 1.53 11.99 0.56
C THR A 53 0.70 10.88 1.19
N ALA A 54 -0.56 10.72 0.81
CA ALA A 54 -1.41 9.63 1.30
C ALA A 54 -0.86 8.26 0.88
N ALA A 55 -0.40 8.12 -0.36
CA ALA A 55 0.24 6.90 -0.84
C ALA A 55 1.57 6.61 -0.11
N HIS A 56 2.34 7.66 0.20
CA HIS A 56 3.56 7.55 0.99
C HIS A 56 3.24 7.06 2.42
N ALA A 57 2.27 7.68 3.10
CA ALA A 57 1.84 7.29 4.43
C ALA A 57 1.34 5.83 4.46
N LEU A 58 0.57 5.42 3.44
CA LEU A 58 0.07 4.06 3.31
C LEU A 58 1.18 3.03 3.04
N ARG A 59 2.23 3.40 2.28
CA ARG A 59 3.43 2.57 2.06
C ARG A 59 4.12 2.26 3.39
N ASP A 60 4.32 3.28 4.21
CA ASP A 60 5.01 3.17 5.49
C ASP A 60 4.18 2.40 6.51
N ALA A 61 2.88 2.70 6.61
CA ALA A 61 1.94 1.90 7.39
C ALA A 61 1.97 0.43 6.94
N GLY A 62 1.95 0.19 5.62
CA GLY A 62 2.09 -1.13 5.01
C GLY A 62 3.38 -1.85 5.35
N ALA A 63 4.49 -1.14 5.57
CA ALA A 63 5.73 -1.75 6.03
C ALA A 63 5.64 -2.18 7.52
N LEU A 64 4.85 -1.47 8.33
CA LEU A 64 4.71 -1.71 9.77
C LEU A 64 3.70 -2.82 10.07
N PHE A 65 2.45 -2.72 9.59
CA PHE A 65 1.41 -3.70 9.95
C PHE A 65 1.62 -5.09 9.33
N ASN A 66 2.55 -5.25 8.37
CA ASN A 66 2.93 -6.56 7.84
C ASN A 66 4.00 -7.27 8.67
N LYS A 67 4.50 -6.67 9.75
CA LYS A 67 5.48 -7.30 10.63
C LYS A 67 4.82 -8.30 11.58
N VAL A 68 5.50 -9.42 11.79
CA VAL A 68 5.11 -10.47 12.75
C VAL A 68 5.56 -10.10 14.18
N THR A 69 6.66 -9.36 14.29
CA THR A 69 7.19 -8.81 15.54
C THR A 69 7.17 -7.29 15.46
N THR A 70 6.81 -6.61 16.54
CA THR A 70 6.76 -5.14 16.58
C THR A 70 7.02 -4.64 18.00
N ASP A 71 7.05 -3.32 18.17
CA ASP A 71 7.19 -2.65 19.46
C ASP A 71 6.29 -1.41 19.54
N GLU A 72 6.26 -0.78 20.72
CA GLU A 72 5.49 0.43 20.99
C GLU A 72 5.80 1.59 20.03
N ALA A 73 7.09 1.79 19.68
CA ALA A 73 7.49 2.89 18.81
C ALA A 73 7.00 2.67 17.37
N GLU A 74 7.07 1.43 16.89
CA GLU A 74 6.55 1.03 15.59
C GLU A 74 5.03 1.13 15.50
N LEU A 75 4.32 0.76 16.57
CA LEU A 75 2.86 0.89 16.63
C LEU A 75 2.41 2.36 16.68
N ASN A 76 3.11 3.20 17.44
CA ASN A 76 2.85 4.65 17.44
C ASN A 76 3.10 5.24 16.05
N LYS A 77 4.18 4.82 15.38
CA LYS A 77 4.46 5.23 13.99
C LYS A 77 3.37 4.76 13.03
N LEU A 78 2.86 3.53 13.19
CA LEU A 78 1.77 3.00 12.38
C LEU A 78 0.51 3.86 12.52
N GLU A 79 0.15 4.20 13.75
CA GLU A 79 -1.00 5.07 14.06
C GLU A 79 -0.83 6.46 13.45
N SER A 80 0.34 7.10 13.62
CA SER A 80 0.61 8.41 13.01
C SER A 80 0.56 8.38 11.48
N CYS A 81 1.09 7.33 10.83
CA CYS A 81 0.99 7.18 9.38
C CYS A 81 -0.47 7.05 8.91
N LEU A 82 -1.27 6.26 9.63
CA LEU A 82 -2.66 5.98 9.25
C LEU A 82 -3.61 7.15 9.57
N GLU A 83 -3.30 7.93 10.61
CA GLU A 83 -3.99 9.18 10.91
C GLU A 83 -3.69 10.25 9.87
N LEU A 84 -2.41 10.44 9.51
CA LEU A 84 -2.02 11.33 8.41
C LEU A 84 -2.75 10.96 7.11
N TYR A 85 -2.75 9.66 6.77
CA TYR A 85 -3.48 9.12 5.62
C TYR A 85 -4.97 9.48 5.66
N TYR A 86 -5.63 9.30 6.81
CA TYR A 86 -7.04 9.61 6.98
C TYR A 86 -7.34 11.11 6.80
N ASN A 87 -6.57 11.96 7.47
CA ASN A 87 -6.78 13.41 7.44
C ASN A 87 -6.54 13.97 6.03
N LEU A 88 -5.56 13.45 5.30
CA LEU A 88 -5.37 13.80 3.88
C LEU A 88 -6.61 13.46 3.03
N HIS A 89 -7.21 12.29 3.25
CA HIS A 89 -8.44 11.91 2.56
C HIS A 89 -9.61 12.82 2.93
N CYS A 90 -9.82 13.11 4.22
CA CYS A 90 -10.92 13.95 4.68
C CYS A 90 -10.81 15.40 4.21
N LEU A 91 -9.61 16.00 4.28
CA LEU A 91 -9.41 17.43 4.04
C LEU A 91 -9.25 17.75 2.55
N PHE A 92 -8.54 16.91 1.79
CA PHE A 92 -8.13 17.23 0.43
C PHE A 92 -8.80 16.36 -0.64
N LEU A 93 -9.32 15.19 -0.27
CA LEU A 93 -9.86 14.20 -1.20
C LEU A 93 -11.25 13.68 -0.76
N PRO A 94 -12.22 14.55 -0.42
CA PRO A 94 -13.45 14.16 0.24
C PRO A 94 -14.28 13.14 -0.56
N GLU A 95 -14.25 13.20 -1.89
CA GLU A 95 -14.95 12.25 -2.78
C GLU A 95 -14.38 10.82 -2.75
N SER A 96 -13.17 10.65 -2.21
CA SER A 96 -12.48 9.35 -2.14
C SER A 96 -12.63 8.64 -0.80
N GLY A 97 -13.29 9.28 0.18
CA GLY A 97 -13.59 8.68 1.47
C GLY A 97 -14.55 7.50 1.32
N ASN A 98 -14.11 6.31 1.69
CA ASN A 98 -14.94 5.11 1.67
C ASN A 98 -14.62 4.19 2.86
N LEU A 99 -15.37 3.09 2.98
CA LEU A 99 -15.18 2.13 4.07
C LEU A 99 -13.75 1.56 4.11
N THR A 100 -13.08 1.43 2.96
CA THR A 100 -11.68 0.98 2.89
C THR A 100 -10.75 2.00 3.54
N VAL A 101 -10.89 3.28 3.23
CA VAL A 101 -10.10 4.36 3.85
C VAL A 101 -10.29 4.33 5.37
N TRP A 102 -11.54 4.25 5.84
CA TRP A 102 -11.85 4.17 7.26
C TRP A 102 -11.26 2.93 7.92
N THR A 103 -11.39 1.76 7.29
CA THR A 103 -10.86 0.49 7.81
C THR A 103 -9.34 0.54 7.94
N MET A 104 -8.65 1.03 6.91
CA MET A 104 -7.19 1.21 6.96
C MET A 104 -6.81 2.17 8.07
N ALA A 105 -7.49 3.31 8.19
CA ALA A 105 -7.14 4.37 9.13
C ALA A 105 -7.46 4.09 10.59
N LYS A 106 -8.57 3.40 10.87
CA LYS A 106 -9.13 3.27 12.23
C LYS A 106 -9.15 1.84 12.74
N ALA A 107 -9.48 0.87 11.90
CA ALA A 107 -9.55 -0.53 12.34
C ALA A 107 -8.17 -1.17 12.45
N ILE A 108 -7.30 -1.02 11.45
CA ILE A 108 -5.95 -1.61 11.47
C ILE A 108 -5.13 -1.19 12.69
N PRO A 109 -4.96 0.10 13.03
CA PRO A 109 -4.10 0.49 14.15
C PRO A 109 -4.70 0.03 15.49
N TYR A 110 -6.03 0.07 15.63
CA TYR A 110 -6.73 -0.45 16.81
C TYR A 110 -6.46 -1.95 17.01
N TYR A 111 -6.62 -2.77 15.98
CA TYR A 111 -6.39 -4.21 16.11
C TYR A 111 -4.91 -4.58 16.19
N ALA A 112 -4.02 -3.80 15.56
CA ALA A 112 -2.57 -3.97 15.72
C ALA A 112 -2.15 -3.75 17.18
N ARG A 113 -2.66 -2.69 17.82
CA ARG A 113 -2.45 -2.43 19.25
C ARG A 113 -3.00 -3.56 20.10
N LYS A 114 -4.26 -3.93 19.89
CA LYS A 114 -4.91 -4.99 20.65
C LYS A 114 -4.15 -6.32 20.58
N LEU A 115 -3.64 -6.69 19.40
CA LEU A 115 -2.88 -7.92 19.22
C LEU A 115 -1.52 -7.86 19.95
N TYR A 116 -0.88 -6.70 19.96
CA TYR A 116 0.35 -6.49 20.70
C TYR A 116 0.12 -6.54 22.21
N ASP A 117 -0.90 -5.86 22.72
CA ASP A 117 -1.22 -5.82 24.14
C ASP A 117 -1.59 -7.22 24.69
N GLU A 118 -2.34 -8.01 23.92
CA GLU A 118 -2.78 -9.34 24.34
C GLU A 118 -1.70 -10.43 24.16
N TYR A 119 -0.87 -10.36 23.10
CA TYR A 119 0.01 -11.47 22.70
C TYR A 119 1.47 -11.08 22.44
N GLY A 120 1.84 -9.80 22.52
CA GLY A 120 3.18 -9.31 22.16
C GLY A 120 3.52 -9.47 20.68
N ALA A 121 2.50 -9.63 19.83
CA ALA A 121 2.66 -9.97 18.42
C ALA A 121 2.28 -8.81 17.50
N GLY A 122 2.99 -8.69 16.37
CA GLY A 122 2.66 -7.76 15.31
C GLY A 122 1.49 -8.24 14.46
N TYR A 123 0.77 -7.29 13.85
CA TYR A 123 -0.44 -7.55 13.05
C TYR A 123 -0.21 -8.51 11.87
N GLY A 124 1.03 -8.67 11.40
CA GLY A 124 1.39 -9.62 10.35
C GLY A 124 1.08 -11.08 10.67
N VAL A 125 0.92 -11.45 11.96
CA VAL A 125 0.55 -12.81 12.39
C VAL A 125 -0.83 -13.23 11.86
N VAL A 126 -1.78 -12.30 11.73
CA VAL A 126 -3.14 -12.60 11.22
C VAL A 126 -3.26 -12.47 9.70
N SER A 127 -2.12 -12.43 8.99
CA SER A 127 -2.07 -12.35 7.54
C SER A 127 -2.70 -13.57 6.88
N MET A 128 -3.53 -13.32 5.88
CA MET A 128 -4.15 -14.37 5.05
C MET A 128 -3.28 -14.81 3.87
N GLN A 129 -2.07 -14.24 3.72
CA GLN A 129 -1.18 -14.49 2.59
C GLN A 129 -0.84 -15.97 2.42
N GLU A 130 -0.59 -16.68 3.52
CA GLU A 130 -0.29 -18.12 3.47
C GLU A 130 -1.49 -18.94 2.98
N LYS A 131 -2.70 -18.58 3.44
CA LYS A 131 -3.93 -19.23 2.96
C LYS A 131 -4.13 -19.03 1.47
N GLU A 132 -3.86 -17.83 0.95
CA GLU A 132 -3.94 -17.54 -0.48
C GLU A 132 -2.90 -18.32 -1.29
N ALA A 133 -1.66 -18.42 -0.80
CA ALA A 133 -0.59 -19.22 -1.41
C ALA A 133 -0.95 -20.71 -1.43
N LYS A 134 -1.43 -21.27 -0.31
CA LYS A 134 -1.91 -22.65 -0.21
C LYS A 134 -3.05 -22.92 -1.19
N ASN A 135 -4.02 -22.02 -1.31
CA ASN A 135 -5.10 -22.14 -2.29
C ASN A 135 -4.59 -22.19 -3.74
N ALA A 136 -3.55 -21.41 -4.07
CA ALA A 136 -2.93 -21.44 -5.39
C ALA A 136 -2.22 -22.78 -5.66
N THR A 137 -1.49 -23.31 -4.67
CA THR A 137 -0.85 -24.63 -4.74
C THR A 137 -1.88 -25.74 -4.90
N ILE A 138 -2.93 -25.77 -4.08
CA ILE A 138 -4.04 -26.74 -4.18
C ILE A 138 -4.66 -26.70 -5.58
N LYS A 139 -4.85 -25.51 -6.16
CA LYS A 139 -5.38 -25.37 -7.52
C LYS A 139 -4.44 -25.96 -8.58
N SER A 140 -3.12 -25.90 -8.37
CA SER A 140 -2.13 -26.53 -9.23
C SER A 140 -2.16 -28.06 -9.07
N ASP A 141 -2.14 -28.54 -7.83
CA ASP A 141 -2.15 -29.96 -7.49
C ASP A 141 -3.43 -30.65 -8.00
N LEU A 142 -4.58 -29.97 -7.94
CA LEU A 142 -5.84 -30.44 -8.54
C LEU A 142 -5.70 -30.79 -10.03
N LYS A 143 -4.79 -30.13 -10.78
CA LYS A 143 -4.53 -30.44 -12.19
C LYS A 143 -3.76 -31.75 -12.37
N LEU A 144 -3.01 -32.18 -11.36
CA LEU A 144 -2.17 -33.38 -11.36
C LEU A 144 -2.90 -34.61 -10.80
N THR A 145 -4.04 -34.42 -10.13
CA THR A 145 -4.88 -35.53 -9.67
C THR A 145 -5.71 -36.15 -10.79
N ASN A 146 -6.12 -37.40 -10.60
CA ASN A 146 -7.03 -38.13 -11.49
C ASN A 146 -8.48 -37.58 -11.52
N ARG A 147 -8.77 -36.47 -10.81
CA ARG A 147 -10.07 -35.80 -10.67
C ARG A 147 -11.23 -36.69 -10.19
N SER A 148 -10.93 -37.91 -9.72
CA SER A 148 -11.95 -38.84 -9.26
C SER A 148 -12.62 -38.32 -7.98
N LYS A 149 -13.94 -38.49 -7.92
CA LYS A 149 -14.77 -38.23 -6.74
C LYS A 149 -15.04 -39.51 -5.95
N GLU A 150 -14.42 -40.63 -6.33
CA GLU A 150 -14.55 -41.90 -5.63
C GLU A 150 -14.05 -41.75 -4.18
N GLU A 151 -14.58 -42.59 -3.30
CA GLU A 151 -14.14 -42.68 -1.92
C GLU A 151 -12.81 -43.44 -1.82
N GLY A 152 -12.01 -43.15 -0.79
CA GLY A 152 -10.70 -43.78 -0.57
C GLY A 152 -9.54 -43.10 -1.29
N GLU A 153 -8.46 -43.85 -1.53
CA GLU A 153 -7.17 -43.35 -2.07
C GLU A 153 -7.28 -42.71 -3.47
N LEU A 154 -8.29 -43.10 -4.25
CA LEU A 154 -8.56 -42.56 -5.58
C LEU A 154 -9.23 -41.17 -5.52
N ASN A 155 -9.67 -40.71 -4.35
CA ASN A 155 -10.26 -39.40 -4.20
C ASN A 155 -9.23 -38.30 -4.49
N LYS A 156 -9.60 -37.30 -5.30
CA LYS A 156 -8.71 -36.17 -5.61
C LYS A 156 -8.22 -35.41 -4.37
N PHE A 157 -9.04 -35.26 -3.33
CA PHE A 157 -8.62 -34.56 -2.10
C PHE A 157 -7.70 -35.42 -1.26
N HIS A 158 -7.93 -36.74 -1.23
CA HIS A 158 -7.00 -37.67 -0.60
C HIS A 158 -5.60 -37.54 -1.22
N GLN A 159 -5.51 -37.58 -2.56
CA GLN A 159 -4.25 -37.38 -3.28
C GLN A 159 -3.59 -36.02 -2.99
N ILE A 160 -4.38 -34.94 -2.93
CA ILE A 160 -3.87 -33.60 -2.61
C ILE A 160 -3.29 -33.56 -1.21
N PHE A 161 -4.04 -34.02 -0.19
CA PHE A 161 -3.57 -34.00 1.18
C PHE A 161 -2.37 -34.91 1.38
N HIS A 162 -2.35 -36.08 0.71
CA HIS A 162 -1.19 -36.96 0.73
C HIS A 162 0.05 -36.29 0.10
N MET A 163 -0.09 -35.62 -1.05
CA MET A 163 1.00 -34.85 -1.65
C MET A 163 1.48 -33.69 -0.76
N GLU A 164 0.56 -32.97 -0.12
CA GLU A 164 0.90 -31.85 0.77
C GLU A 164 1.64 -32.35 2.01
N TYR A 165 1.19 -33.44 2.61
CA TYR A 165 1.89 -34.11 3.71
C TYR A 165 3.31 -34.53 3.31
N MET A 166 3.46 -35.17 2.16
CA MET A 166 4.76 -35.62 1.68
C MET A 166 5.72 -34.45 1.45
N ARG A 167 5.25 -33.32 0.90
CA ARG A 167 6.09 -32.13 0.64
C ARG A 167 6.41 -31.32 1.88
N ALA A 168 5.42 -31.10 2.75
CA ALA A 168 5.55 -30.18 3.88
C ALA A 168 6.19 -30.83 5.11
N PHE A 169 6.02 -32.14 5.30
CA PHE A 169 6.51 -32.85 6.49
C PHE A 169 7.50 -33.94 6.12
N TRP A 170 7.06 -34.97 5.37
CA TRP A 170 7.86 -36.18 5.19
C TRP A 170 9.22 -35.90 4.53
N LEU A 171 9.24 -35.13 3.44
CA LEU A 171 10.48 -34.78 2.74
C LEU A 171 11.42 -33.90 3.59
N GLU A 172 10.89 -32.96 4.36
CA GLU A 172 11.71 -32.11 5.24
C GLU A 172 12.31 -32.91 6.40
N GLU A 173 11.53 -33.80 7.03
CA GLU A 173 12.01 -34.69 8.09
C GLU A 173 13.11 -35.66 7.63
N HIS A 174 13.07 -36.06 6.36
CA HIS A 174 14.00 -37.01 5.76
C HIS A 174 15.05 -36.33 4.86
N SER A 175 15.09 -34.99 4.82
CA SER A 175 16.08 -34.27 4.04
C SER A 175 17.42 -34.22 4.78
N PRO A 176 18.53 -34.71 4.17
CA PRO A 176 19.86 -34.61 4.78
C PRO A 176 20.36 -33.15 4.90
N SER A 177 19.67 -32.20 4.27
CA SER A 177 19.87 -30.77 4.44
C SER A 177 18.50 -30.06 4.44
N PRO A 178 17.92 -29.77 5.61
CA PRO A 178 16.65 -29.05 5.69
C PRO A 178 16.74 -27.74 4.90
N SER A 179 15.66 -27.39 4.21
CA SER A 179 15.63 -26.15 3.46
C SER A 179 15.80 -24.97 4.43
N ARG A 180 16.81 -24.13 4.20
CA ARG A 180 16.95 -22.90 4.99
C ARG A 180 15.82 -21.97 4.56
N TYR A 181 15.00 -21.55 5.52
CA TYR A 181 14.03 -20.49 5.29
C TYR A 181 14.74 -19.27 4.69
N ASN A 182 14.41 -18.96 3.44
CA ASN A 182 14.82 -17.71 2.81
C ASN A 182 13.67 -16.70 2.99
N PRO A 183 13.86 -15.64 3.78
CA PRO A 183 12.84 -14.61 3.90
C PRO A 183 12.59 -13.96 2.53
N HIS A 184 11.43 -14.24 1.93
CA HIS A 184 10.95 -13.61 0.70
C HIS A 184 10.21 -12.29 0.99
N PHE A 185 10.71 -11.49 1.95
CA PHE A 185 10.05 -10.22 2.28
C PHE A 185 10.35 -9.19 1.20
N ASN A 186 9.43 -9.07 0.23
CA ASN A 186 9.43 -7.97 -0.73
C ASN A 186 9.05 -6.67 0.02
N CYS A 187 10.06 -5.91 0.42
CA CYS A 187 9.86 -4.64 1.11
C CYS A 187 9.08 -3.65 0.23
N ARG A 188 8.05 -3.03 0.83
CA ARG A 188 7.27 -1.95 0.23
C ARG A 188 8.05 -0.64 0.16
N VAL A 189 9.13 -0.50 0.91
CA VAL A 189 10.01 0.67 0.86
C VAL A 189 11.07 0.45 -0.24
N PRO A 190 11.32 1.43 -1.12
CA PRO A 190 12.44 1.37 -2.07
C PRO A 190 13.78 1.15 -1.37
N SER A 191 14.67 0.37 -1.99
CA SER A 191 15.97 0.04 -1.39
C SER A 191 16.92 1.23 -1.24
N HIS A 192 16.68 2.31 -1.99
CA HIS A 192 17.46 3.53 -1.95
C HIS A 192 16.95 4.55 -0.92
N VAL A 193 15.77 4.34 -0.32
CA VAL A 193 15.32 5.18 0.80
C VAL A 193 16.28 4.97 1.98
N GLY A 194 16.74 6.07 2.58
CA GLY A 194 17.78 6.05 3.62
C GLY A 194 19.22 6.06 3.09
N THR A 195 19.42 6.07 1.76
CA THR A 195 20.73 6.29 1.16
C THR A 195 20.94 7.78 0.81
N PRO A 196 22.19 8.28 0.79
CA PRO A 196 22.48 9.67 0.41
C PRO A 196 21.90 10.02 -0.97
N GLY A 197 21.33 11.21 -1.09
CA GLY A 197 20.75 11.71 -2.36
C GLY A 197 19.29 11.30 -2.59
N TYR A 198 18.65 10.59 -1.66
CA TYR A 198 17.24 10.20 -1.76
C TYR A 198 16.43 10.64 -0.55
N CYS A 199 15.24 11.19 -0.81
CA CYS A 199 14.25 11.56 0.19
C CYS A 199 13.47 10.31 0.65
N ASP A 200 12.87 10.35 1.84
CA ASP A 200 12.08 9.25 2.39
C ASP A 200 10.89 8.82 1.51
N CYS A 201 10.35 9.74 0.71
CA CYS A 201 9.30 9.39 -0.26
C CYS A 201 9.82 8.53 -1.42
N GLY A 202 11.14 8.34 -1.55
CA GLY A 202 11.81 7.56 -2.61
C GLY A 202 12.27 8.37 -3.82
N ARG A 203 12.16 9.71 -3.80
CA ARG A 203 12.63 10.58 -4.90
C ARG A 203 14.06 11.05 -4.66
N GLU A 204 14.75 11.36 -5.74
CA GLU A 204 16.06 12.00 -5.69
C GLU A 204 15.91 13.41 -5.11
N ILE A 205 16.85 13.76 -4.23
CA ILE A 205 17.04 15.11 -3.74
C ILE A 205 17.91 15.79 -4.79
N GLY A 206 17.33 16.71 -5.57
CA GLY A 206 18.08 17.46 -6.58
C GLY A 206 19.24 18.24 -5.97
N GLU A 207 20.18 18.69 -6.82
CA GLU A 207 21.35 19.46 -6.40
C GLU A 207 20.99 20.80 -5.71
N GLU A 208 19.80 21.34 -6.00
CA GLU A 208 19.21 22.48 -5.30
C GLU A 208 18.65 22.02 -3.94
N GLN A 209 19.55 22.00 -2.96
CA GLN A 209 19.26 21.70 -1.56
C GLN A 209 18.30 22.75 -0.98
N LEU A 210 17.13 22.32 -0.51
CA LEU A 210 16.34 23.08 0.48
C LEU A 210 16.36 22.26 1.76
N ALA A 211 17.38 22.50 2.59
CA ALA A 211 17.35 22.04 3.97
C ALA A 211 16.19 22.77 4.66
N VAL A 212 15.30 22.03 5.33
CA VAL A 212 14.42 22.67 6.30
C VAL A 212 15.33 23.11 7.45
N GLU A 213 15.40 24.42 7.71
CA GLU A 213 16.19 25.00 8.81
C GLU A 213 15.51 24.72 10.16
N ASP A 214 15.45 23.44 10.54
CA ASP A 214 15.26 23.04 11.93
C ASP A 214 16.63 22.64 12.51
N PRO A 215 17.14 23.36 13.53
CA PRO A 215 18.44 23.08 14.14
C PRO A 215 18.60 21.65 14.70
N GLU A 216 17.49 20.95 14.98
CA GLU A 216 17.51 19.59 15.54
C GLU A 216 17.24 18.50 14.48
N LEU A 217 16.77 18.88 13.29
CA LEU A 217 16.29 17.94 12.27
C LEU A 217 16.67 18.43 10.86
N GLN A 218 17.96 18.43 10.52
CA GLN A 218 18.42 18.65 9.14
C GLN A 218 17.96 17.51 8.22
N VAL A 219 16.70 17.57 7.77
CA VAL A 219 16.13 16.63 6.81
C VAL A 219 16.14 17.29 5.44
N THR A 220 16.87 16.69 4.50
CA THR A 220 16.88 17.10 3.10
C THR A 220 15.65 16.53 2.38
N LEU A 221 14.77 17.42 1.92
CA LEU A 221 13.54 17.04 1.23
C LEU A 221 13.67 17.19 -0.28
N CYS A 222 13.01 16.30 -1.03
CA CYS A 222 12.86 16.50 -2.47
C CYS A 222 11.83 17.60 -2.78
N SER A 223 11.84 18.15 -4.00
CA SER A 223 10.93 19.22 -4.44
C SER A 223 9.45 18.90 -4.23
N PHE A 224 9.06 17.64 -4.41
CA PHE A 224 7.70 17.18 -4.13
C PHE A 224 7.33 17.33 -2.65
N CYS A 225 8.21 16.87 -1.75
CA CYS A 225 7.99 16.93 -0.31
C CYS A 225 8.00 18.37 0.21
N VAL A 226 8.85 19.23 -0.35
CA VAL A 226 8.84 20.67 -0.06
C VAL A 226 7.50 21.28 -0.45
N GLY A 227 7.01 21.01 -1.65
CA GLY A 227 5.69 21.51 -2.10
C GLY A 227 4.51 20.95 -1.29
N ALA A 228 4.67 19.78 -0.68
CA ALA A 228 3.65 19.14 0.15
C ALA A 228 3.67 19.57 1.63
N LEU A 229 4.60 20.43 2.07
CA LEU A 229 4.76 20.79 3.49
C LEU A 229 3.48 21.35 4.11
N GLU A 230 2.80 22.29 3.43
CA GLU A 230 1.57 22.89 3.94
C GLU A 230 0.42 21.86 4.00
N VAL A 231 0.35 20.96 3.02
CA VAL A 231 -0.63 19.86 2.99
C VAL A 231 -0.40 18.90 4.16
N VAL A 232 0.85 18.54 4.44
CA VAL A 232 1.23 17.71 5.59
C VAL A 232 0.92 18.41 6.90
N ALA A 233 1.20 19.71 7.02
CA ALA A 233 0.89 20.48 8.22
C ALA A 233 -0.61 20.50 8.50
N CYS A 234 -1.45 20.84 7.51
CA CYS A 234 -2.91 20.78 7.63
C CYS A 234 -3.39 19.39 8.06
N ALA A 235 -2.87 18.33 7.45
CA ALA A 235 -3.27 16.97 7.77
C ALA A 235 -2.81 16.50 9.16
N ARG A 236 -1.70 17.00 9.68
CA ARG A 236 -1.26 16.72 11.06
C ARG A 236 -2.14 17.41 12.09
N GLU A 237 -2.52 18.65 11.84
CA GLU A 237 -3.44 19.40 12.70
C GLU A 237 -4.90 18.95 12.53
N GLY A 238 -5.22 18.25 11.45
CA GLY A 238 -6.58 17.79 11.15
C GLY A 238 -7.50 18.89 10.62
N GLU A 239 -6.96 20.05 10.26
CA GLU A 239 -7.72 21.23 9.82
C GLU A 239 -7.04 21.93 8.64
N LEU A 240 -7.84 22.59 7.78
CA LEU A 240 -7.32 23.41 6.68
C LEU A 240 -6.99 24.81 7.18
N THR A 241 -5.86 25.38 6.71
CA THR A 241 -5.61 26.81 6.84
C THR A 241 -6.67 27.62 6.06
N PRO A 242 -6.96 28.88 6.45
CA PRO A 242 -7.90 29.73 5.72
C PRO A 242 -7.54 29.87 4.23
N ASP A 243 -6.25 29.97 3.92
CA ASP A 243 -5.76 30.08 2.55
C ASP A 243 -6.00 28.79 1.76
N MET A 244 -5.75 27.62 2.36
CA MET A 244 -6.00 26.32 1.73
C MET A 244 -7.50 26.07 1.51
N ALA A 245 -8.34 26.45 2.47
CA ALA A 245 -9.79 26.37 2.33
C ALA A 245 -10.32 27.28 1.22
N CYS A 246 -9.81 28.51 1.12
CA CYS A 246 -10.12 29.44 0.05
C CYS A 246 -9.69 28.89 -1.32
N LEU A 247 -8.47 28.32 -1.39
CA LEU A 247 -7.94 27.73 -2.60
C LEU A 247 -8.77 26.53 -3.09
N LEU A 248 -9.17 25.63 -2.19
CA LEU A 248 -9.92 24.42 -2.54
C LEU A 248 -11.40 24.72 -2.88
N SER A 249 -11.99 25.76 -2.31
CA SER A 249 -13.39 26.17 -2.57
C SER A 249 -13.57 26.94 -3.87
N THR A 250 -12.55 27.68 -4.32
CA THR A 250 -12.58 28.44 -5.59
C THR A 250 -12.31 27.56 -6.82
N ALA A 251 -11.73 26.39 -6.61
CA ALA A 251 -11.50 25.42 -7.68
C ALA A 251 -12.81 24.72 -8.07
N LYS A 252 -13.30 24.97 -9.28
CA LYS A 252 -14.30 24.09 -9.90
C LYS A 252 -13.71 22.69 -9.92
N VAL A 253 -14.37 21.75 -9.23
CA VAL A 253 -14.02 20.33 -9.30
C VAL A 253 -14.18 19.88 -10.75
N SER A 254 -13.09 19.92 -11.49
CA SER A 254 -12.92 19.25 -12.77
C SER A 254 -11.83 18.21 -12.60
N ILE A 255 -11.99 17.36 -11.59
CA ILE A 255 -11.58 15.98 -11.78
C ILE A 255 -12.62 15.47 -12.76
N ASN A 256 -12.26 15.20 -14.01
CA ASN A 256 -13.13 14.44 -14.89
C ASN A 256 -13.57 13.21 -14.09
N PRO A 257 -14.83 13.12 -13.65
CA PRO A 257 -15.25 11.91 -13.00
C PRO A 257 -15.15 10.85 -14.07
N LEU A 258 -14.48 9.74 -13.76
CA LEU A 258 -14.88 8.46 -14.31
C LEU A 258 -16.33 8.25 -13.85
N LYS A 259 -17.25 8.93 -14.55
CA LYS A 259 -18.68 8.92 -14.31
C LYS A 259 -19.16 7.56 -14.79
N GLY A 260 -19.38 6.69 -13.82
CA GLY A 260 -19.86 5.34 -14.06
C GLY A 260 -19.11 4.38 -13.17
N VAL A 261 -19.57 4.24 -11.94
CA VAL A 261 -19.72 3.01 -11.16
C VAL A 261 -19.86 3.45 -9.71
N LEU A 262 -21.11 3.44 -9.22
CA LEU A 262 -21.52 3.12 -7.85
C LEU A 262 -23.05 3.28 -7.80
N GLU A 263 -23.73 2.37 -8.49
CA GLU A 263 -25.01 1.86 -8.00
C GLU A 263 -24.67 0.47 -7.41
N ILE A 264 -24.68 0.40 -6.08
CA ILE A 264 -25.00 -0.80 -5.31
C ILE A 264 -26.09 -0.36 -4.33
#